data_AF-A0AAD1ZI27-F1
#
_entry.id   AF-A0AAD1ZI27-F1
#
_cell.length_a   1.000
_cell.length_b   1.000
_cell.length_c   1.000
_cell.angle_alpha   90.00
_cell.angle_beta   90.00
_cell.angle_gamma   90.00
#
_symmetry.space_group_name_H-M   'P 1'
#
loop_
_entity.id
_entity.type
_entity.pdbx_description
1 polymer ?
#
loop_
_entity_poly.entity_id
_entity_poly.type
_entity_poly.pdbx_seq_one_letter_code
_entity_poly.pdbx_strand_id
1 'polypeptide(L)'
;MKTAWEVVRIRGELVQWVHWVWHNALQKRVSVLMWKALNGSLSVDEKIKAVSINLAAKCDCCPMGHEETASHILSSGEFADKIWKKVSLLMGVRWRARQPWWESINLWWARAKKIFPGRMFV
;
A
#
# COMPACT_ATOMS: atom_id res chain seq x y z
N MET A 1 -31.82 -5.22 -17.59
CA MET A 1 -31.08 -6.43 -18.04
C MET A 1 -29.78 -6.48 -17.27
N LYS A 2 -29.50 -7.57 -16.53
CA LYS A 2 -28.18 -7.74 -15.90
C LYS A 2 -27.20 -8.24 -16.95
N THR A 3 -25.99 -7.69 -16.97
CA THR A 3 -24.97 -8.12 -17.94
C THR A 3 -24.42 -9.51 -17.57
N ALA A 4 -23.86 -10.25 -18.54
CA ALA A 4 -23.21 -11.53 -18.26
C ALA A 4 -22.12 -11.41 -17.16
N TRP A 5 -21.44 -10.26 -17.10
CA TRP A 5 -20.46 -9.94 -16.05
C TRP A 5 -21.07 -9.87 -14.65
N GLU A 6 -22.27 -9.30 -14.51
CA GLU A 6 -22.95 -9.20 -13.21
C GLU A 6 -23.41 -10.55 -12.67
N VAL A 7 -23.68 -11.51 -13.57
CA VAL A 7 -24.12 -12.87 -13.21
C VAL A 7 -22.93 -13.73 -12.77
N VAL A 8 -21.78 -13.59 -13.41
CA VAL A 8 -20.61 -14.47 -13.17
C VAL A 8 -19.70 -13.96 -12.05
N ARG A 9 -19.72 -12.66 -11.72
CA ARG A 9 -18.77 -12.11 -10.75
C ARG A 9 -19.03 -12.60 -9.33
N ILE A 10 -17.98 -13.10 -8.68
CA ILE A 10 -17.96 -13.31 -7.23
C ILE A 10 -17.64 -11.97 -6.58
N ARG A 11 -18.51 -11.52 -5.65
CA ARG A 11 -18.29 -10.29 -4.89
C ARG A 11 -17.58 -10.66 -3.59
N GLY A 12 -16.37 -10.13 -3.41
CA GLY A 12 -15.68 -10.19 -2.12
C GLY A 12 -16.31 -9.25 -1.09
N GLU A 13 -15.82 -9.31 0.14
CA GLU A 13 -16.26 -8.43 1.22
C GLU A 13 -16.00 -6.95 0.89
N LEU A 14 -16.89 -6.08 1.39
CA LEU A 14 -16.72 -4.64 1.31
C LEU A 14 -15.64 -4.21 2.30
N VAL A 15 -14.42 -4.15 1.80
CA VAL A 15 -13.27 -3.66 2.55
C VAL A 15 -13.21 -2.14 2.48
N GLN A 16 -12.97 -1.51 3.64
CA GLN A 16 -12.85 -0.07 3.70
C GLN A 16 -11.73 0.46 2.79
N TRP A 17 -10.73 -0.34 2.43
CA TRP A 17 -9.65 0.19 1.62
C TRP A 17 -9.97 0.39 0.14
N VAL A 18 -11.06 -0.22 -0.36
CA VAL A 18 -11.38 -0.23 -1.79
C VAL A 18 -11.62 1.17 -2.35
N HIS A 19 -12.31 2.04 -1.60
CA HIS A 19 -12.65 3.38 -2.11
C HIS A 19 -11.40 4.23 -2.37
N TRP A 20 -10.35 4.03 -1.57
CA TRP A 20 -9.15 4.83 -1.70
C TRP A 20 -8.16 4.28 -2.70
N VAL A 21 -8.01 2.95 -2.79
CA VAL A 21 -7.14 2.32 -3.81
C VAL A 21 -7.57 2.71 -5.21
N TRP A 22 -8.88 2.79 -5.42
CA TRP A 22 -9.48 3.09 -6.72
C TRP A 22 -9.92 4.55 -6.89
N HIS A 23 -9.47 5.46 -6.01
CA HIS A 23 -9.83 6.87 -6.06
C HIS A 23 -9.37 7.53 -7.37
N ASN A 24 -10.22 8.39 -7.96
CA ASN A 24 -10.00 8.99 -9.28
C ASN A 24 -8.76 9.89 -9.37
N ALA A 25 -8.34 10.48 -8.24
CA ALA A 25 -7.10 11.26 -8.17
C ALA A 25 -5.82 10.43 -8.29
N LEU A 26 -5.90 9.10 -8.13
CA LEU A 26 -4.75 8.22 -8.29
C LEU A 26 -4.62 7.79 -9.75
N GLN A 27 -3.39 7.84 -10.24
CA GLN A 27 -3.07 7.19 -11.51
C GLN A 27 -3.32 5.68 -11.39
N LYS A 28 -3.87 5.07 -12.44
CA LYS A 28 -4.22 3.63 -12.43
C LYS A 28 -3.04 2.72 -12.09
N ARG A 29 -1.81 3.12 -12.45
CA ARG A 29 -0.58 2.39 -12.09
C ARG A 29 -0.38 2.32 -10.57
N VAL A 30 -0.66 3.41 -9.86
CA VAL A 30 -0.60 3.48 -8.39
C VAL A 30 -1.72 2.64 -7.76
N SER A 31 -2.94 2.71 -8.30
CA SER A 31 -4.05 1.86 -7.84
C SER A 31 -3.74 0.37 -7.96
N VAL A 32 -3.21 -0.05 -9.11
CA VAL A 32 -2.80 -1.45 -9.33
C VAL A 32 -1.66 -1.85 -8.41
N LEU A 33 -0.67 -0.98 -8.19
CA LEU A 33 0.43 -1.23 -7.25
C LEU A 33 -0.10 -1.43 -5.83
N MET A 34 -0.99 -0.56 -5.36
CA MET A 34 -1.62 -0.65 -4.03
C MET A 34 -2.47 -1.91 -3.90
N TRP A 35 -3.25 -2.25 -4.92
CA TRP A 35 -4.02 -3.50 -4.93
C TRP A 35 -3.10 -4.73 -4.86
N LYS A 36 -1.99 -4.73 -5.58
CA LYS A 36 -0.97 -5.80 -5.46
C LYS A 36 -0.37 -5.85 -4.06
N ALA A 37 -0.05 -4.71 -3.46
CA ALA A 37 0.50 -4.63 -2.11
C ALA A 37 -0.46 -5.22 -1.06
N LEU A 38 -1.75 -4.89 -1.14
CA LEU A 38 -2.78 -5.40 -0.22
C LEU A 38 -3.03 -6.90 -0.37
N ASN A 39 -2.90 -7.43 -1.58
CA ASN A 39 -3.10 -8.86 -1.86
C ASN A 39 -1.78 -9.66 -1.79
N GLY A 40 -0.73 -9.12 -1.15
CA GLY A 40 0.58 -9.78 -1.05
C GLY A 40 1.14 -10.22 -2.39
N SER A 41 0.81 -9.50 -3.47
CA SER A 41 1.10 -9.84 -4.87
C SER A 41 2.09 -8.88 -5.51
N LEU A 42 2.83 -8.15 -4.67
CA LEU A 42 4.05 -7.49 -5.12
C LEU A 42 5.09 -8.57 -5.47
N SER A 43 5.90 -8.28 -6.47
CA SER A 43 7.11 -9.05 -6.79
C SER A 43 8.20 -8.74 -5.77
N VAL A 44 7.87 -8.86 -4.49
CA VAL A 44 8.87 -8.96 -3.44
C VAL A 44 9.11 -10.45 -3.26
N ASP A 45 10.36 -10.85 -3.09
CA ASP A 45 10.81 -12.25 -3.00
C ASP A 45 10.14 -13.10 -1.88
N GLU A 46 9.19 -12.53 -1.12
CA GLU A 46 8.34 -13.20 -0.15
C GLU A 46 7.66 -14.47 -0.72
N LYS A 47 7.18 -14.44 -1.97
CA LYS A 47 6.54 -15.62 -2.58
C LYS A 47 7.52 -16.72 -2.99
N ILE A 48 8.76 -16.34 -3.34
CA ILE A 48 9.79 -17.31 -3.73
C ILE A 48 10.34 -18.01 -2.49
N LYS A 49 10.46 -17.28 -1.37
CA LYS A 49 10.80 -17.85 -0.05
C LYS A 49 9.76 -18.84 0.48
N ALA A 50 8.47 -18.62 0.19
CA ALA A 50 7.41 -19.55 0.58
C ALA A 50 7.55 -20.95 -0.06
N VAL A 51 8.32 -21.06 -1.15
CA VAL A 51 8.64 -22.32 -1.84
C VAL A 51 10.02 -22.86 -1.42
N SER A 52 10.49 -22.48 -0.22
CA SER A 52 11.75 -22.95 0.42
C SER A 52 13.04 -22.76 -0.40
N ILE A 53 13.02 -21.90 -1.42
CA ILE A 53 14.23 -21.42 -2.07
C ILE A 53 14.70 -20.22 -1.26
N ASN A 54 15.74 -20.45 -0.44
CA ASN A 54 16.35 -19.42 0.40
C ASN A 54 17.19 -18.47 -0.48
N LEU A 55 16.51 -17.68 -1.32
CA LEU A 55 17.12 -16.51 -1.93
C LEU A 55 17.42 -15.54 -0.81
N ALA A 56 18.68 -15.14 -0.71
CA ALA A 56 19.10 -13.98 0.06
C ALA A 56 18.52 -12.73 -0.61
N ALA A 57 17.20 -12.54 -0.49
CA ALA A 57 16.45 -11.39 -0.96
C ALA A 57 16.89 -10.18 -0.14
N LYS A 58 17.99 -9.58 -0.59
CA LYS A 58 18.56 -8.37 -0.03
C LYS A 58 17.97 -7.20 -0.80
N CYS A 59 17.43 -6.25 -0.08
CA CYS A 59 16.90 -5.04 -0.67
C CYS A 59 18.05 -4.20 -1.25
N ASP A 60 18.05 -4.01 -2.57
CA ASP A 60 19.00 -3.13 -3.28
C ASP A 60 18.86 -1.65 -2.88
N CYS A 61 17.71 -1.26 -2.31
CA CYS A 61 17.48 0.11 -1.86
C CYS A 61 18.15 0.42 -0.51
N CYS A 62 18.70 -0.57 0.19
CA CYS A 62 19.30 -0.38 1.51
C CYS A 62 20.81 -0.69 1.49
N PRO A 63 21.67 0.21 2.02
CA PRO A 63 23.12 -0.01 2.05
C PRO A 63 23.54 -1.28 2.80
N MET A 64 22.73 -1.68 3.80
CA MET A 64 22.98 -2.86 4.64
C MET A 64 22.40 -4.17 4.06
N GLY A 65 21.69 -4.12 2.93
CA GLY A 65 21.09 -5.31 2.32
C GLY A 65 20.10 -6.03 3.25
N HIS A 66 19.19 -5.27 3.86
CA HIS A 66 18.12 -5.84 4.71
C HIS A 66 17.18 -6.75 3.92
N GLU A 67 16.44 -7.59 4.63
CA GLU A 67 15.45 -8.49 4.03
C GLU A 67 14.40 -7.71 3.23
N GLU A 68 14.27 -8.06 1.95
CA GLU A 68 13.27 -7.48 1.07
C GLU A 68 11.88 -8.00 1.44
N THR A 69 11.10 -7.18 2.12
CA THR A 69 9.69 -7.42 2.45
C THR A 69 8.83 -6.27 1.96
N ALA A 70 7.53 -6.50 1.75
CA ALA A 70 6.60 -5.45 1.34
C ALA A 70 6.61 -4.29 2.35
N SER A 71 6.66 -4.58 3.65
CA SER A 71 6.77 -3.56 4.71
C SER A 71 8.11 -2.82 4.67
N HIS A 72 9.21 -3.49 4.33
CA HIS A 72 10.50 -2.85 4.15
C HIS A 72 10.50 -1.90 2.96
N ILE A 73 10.07 -2.35 1.78
CA ILE A 73 10.06 -1.51 0.57
C ILE A 73 9.08 -0.33 0.71
N LEU A 74 7.91 -0.56 1.32
CA LEU A 74 6.85 0.44 1.34
C LEU A 74 6.84 1.35 2.57
N SER A 75 7.57 1.01 3.65
CA SER A 75 7.49 1.77 4.91
C SER A 75 8.79 1.84 5.70
N SER A 76 9.33 0.69 6.13
CA SER A 76 10.41 0.65 7.13
C SER A 76 11.82 0.75 6.55
N GLY A 77 11.98 0.62 5.23
CA GLY A 77 13.24 0.82 4.54
C GLY A 77 13.65 2.29 4.55
N GLU A 78 14.96 2.55 4.50
CA GLU A 78 15.52 3.89 4.69
C GLU A 78 14.97 4.90 3.68
N PHE A 79 14.82 4.48 2.42
CA PHE A 79 14.25 5.30 1.36
C PHE A 79 12.78 5.65 1.63
N ALA A 80 11.97 4.62 1.96
CA ALA A 80 10.55 4.80 2.24
C ALA A 80 10.32 5.67 3.48
N ASP A 81 11.06 5.44 4.57
CA ASP A 81 10.98 6.22 5.80
C ASP A 81 11.25 7.71 5.55
N LYS A 82 12.28 8.03 4.74
CA LYS A 82 12.58 9.42 4.35
C LYS A 82 11.41 10.07 3.61
N ILE A 83 10.78 9.37 2.67
CA ILE A 83 9.61 9.88 1.92
C ILE A 83 8.44 10.10 2.87
N TRP A 84 8.07 9.08 3.65
CA TRP A 84 6.96 9.16 4.57
C TRP A 84 7.13 10.27 5.60
N LYS A 85 8.34 10.43 6.15
CA LYS A 85 8.67 11.53 7.06
C LYS A 85 8.46 12.89 6.39
N LYS A 86 8.97 13.08 5.17
CA LYS A 86 8.83 14.34 4.43
C LYS A 86 7.36 14.68 4.16
N VAL A 87 6.58 13.73 3.63
CA VAL A 87 5.18 13.98 3.30
C VAL A 87 4.31 14.12 4.55
N SER A 88 4.59 13.35 5.61
CA SER A 88 3.87 13.47 6.89
C SER A 88 4.06 14.86 7.51
N LEU A 89 5.27 15.44 7.43
CA LEU A 89 5.53 16.81 7.84
C LEU A 89 4.71 17.82 7.03
N LEU A 90 4.67 17.69 5.71
CA LEU A 90 3.88 18.57 4.84
C LEU A 90 2.37 18.49 5.13
N MET A 91 1.88 17.32 5.54
CA MET A 91 0.46 17.07 5.80
C MET A 91 0.07 17.30 7.27
N GLY A 92 1.01 17.66 8.15
CA GLY A 92 0.77 17.81 9.58
C GLY A 92 0.33 16.50 10.27
N VAL A 93 0.82 15.35 9.78
CA VAL A 93 0.60 14.03 10.37
C VAL A 93 1.85 13.63 11.17
N ARG A 94 1.67 13.11 12.38
CA ARG A 94 2.78 12.58 13.16
C ARG A 94 3.32 11.31 12.49
N TRP A 95 4.56 11.39 12.00
CA TRP A 95 5.26 10.21 11.49
C TRP A 95 5.58 9.23 12.63
N ARG A 96 5.42 7.94 12.37
CA ARG A 96 5.81 6.84 13.26
C ARG A 96 6.72 5.89 12.48
N ALA A 97 7.99 5.86 12.83
CA ALA A 97 8.95 4.97 12.19
C ALA A 97 8.60 3.49 12.46
N ARG A 98 9.02 2.61 11.54
CA ARG A 98 8.95 1.13 11.68
C ARG A 98 7.54 0.56 11.86
N GLN A 99 6.53 1.19 11.26
CA GLN A 99 5.18 0.64 11.19
C GLN A 99 4.97 -0.15 9.89
N PRO A 100 4.07 -1.15 9.88
CA PRO A 100 3.67 -1.76 8.61
C PRO A 100 3.04 -0.70 7.70
N TRP A 101 3.28 -0.84 6.40
CA TRP A 101 2.96 0.20 5.41
C TRP A 101 1.46 0.56 5.34
N TRP A 102 0.57 -0.40 5.60
CA TRP A 102 -0.87 -0.17 5.60
C TRP A 102 -1.32 0.75 6.75
N GLU A 103 -0.60 0.76 7.88
CA GLU A 103 -0.93 1.63 9.02
C GLU A 103 -0.68 3.10 8.66
N SER A 104 0.45 3.38 7.98
CA SER A 104 0.77 4.72 7.45
C SER A 104 -0.33 5.23 6.53
N ILE A 105 -0.85 4.36 5.67
CA ILE A 105 -1.95 4.68 4.75
C ILE A 105 -3.25 4.94 5.51
N ASN A 106 -3.61 4.09 6.48
CA ASN A 106 -4.82 4.25 7.28
C ASN A 106 -4.80 5.59 8.05
N LEU A 107 -3.66 5.96 8.64
CA LEU A 107 -3.49 7.24 9.33
C LEU A 107 -3.67 8.44 8.40
N TRP A 108 -3.06 8.38 7.20
CA TRP A 108 -3.21 9.42 6.20
C TRP A 108 -4.66 9.57 5.75
N TRP A 109 -5.37 8.48 5.47
CA TRP A 109 -6.78 8.54 5.06
C TRP A 109 -7.70 9.03 6.17
N ALA A 110 -7.49 8.58 7.40
CA ALA A 110 -8.23 9.09 8.56
C ALA A 110 -8.07 10.61 8.69
N ARG A 111 -6.88 11.14 8.40
CA ARG A 111 -6.64 12.59 8.39
C ARG A 111 -7.29 13.28 7.18
N ALA A 112 -7.14 12.73 5.99
CA ALA A 112 -7.68 13.28 4.76
C ALA A 112 -9.22 13.42 4.82
N LYS A 113 -9.91 12.41 5.37
CA LYS A 113 -11.36 12.45 5.62
C LYS A 113 -11.78 13.59 6.57
N LYS A 114 -10.95 13.90 7.56
CA LYS A 114 -11.21 15.02 8.50
C LYS A 114 -11.02 16.39 7.86
N ILE A 115 -10.10 16.50 6.89
CA ILE A 115 -9.76 17.78 6.24
C ILE A 115 -10.75 18.10 5.10
N PHE A 116 -11.23 17.07 4.39
CA PHE A 116 -12.16 17.25 3.26
C PHE A 116 -13.46 16.45 3.45
N PRO A 117 -14.32 16.84 4.42
CA PRO A 117 -15.63 16.22 4.54
C PRO A 117 -16.46 16.50 3.27
N GLY A 118 -16.84 15.45 2.55
CA GLY A 118 -17.79 15.52 1.44
C GLY A 118 -17.22 15.64 0.01
N ARG A 119 -15.90 15.73 -0.21
CA ARG A 119 -15.30 15.76 -1.57
C ARG A 119 -14.59 14.46 -2.00
N MET A 120 -14.49 13.47 -1.13
CA MET A 120 -13.66 12.27 -1.32
C MET A 120 -14.44 11.03 -1.79
N PHE A 121 -15.72 11.22 -2.13
CA PHE A 121 -16.62 10.17 -2.59
C PHE A 121 -17.31 10.63 -3.89
N VAL A 122 -16.52 10.89 -4.92
CA VAL A 122 -17.02 11.00 -6.30
C VAL A 122 -16.16 10.15 -7.22
#